data_AF-B8EPQ6-F1
#
_entry.id   AF-B8EPQ6-F1
#
_cell.length_a   1.000
_cell.length_b   1.000
_cell.length_c   1.000
_cell.angle_alpha   90.00
_cell.angle_beta   90.00
_cell.angle_gamma   90.00
#
_symmetry.space_group_name_H-M   'P 1'
#
loop_
_entity.id
_entity.type
_entity.pdbx_description
1 polymer ?
#
loop_
_entity_poly.entity_id
_entity_poly.type
_entity_poly.pdbx_seq_one_letter_code
_entity_poly.pdbx_strand_id
1 'polypeptide(L)'
;MGLRTNRGGRKAAAPKDENVALKIKLRGQDNVPMTIPELREALLEAARELKQYETDYRAKFATIYLTLVNENGEPVRINQSNELTIFSYRSAADDLGIK
;
A
#
# COMPACT_ATOMS: atom_id res chain seq x y z
N MET A 1 -48.34 16.85 -4.29
CA MET A 1 -47.89 15.43 -4.41
C MET A 1 -47.43 15.18 -5.84
N GLY A 2 -46.23 14.74 -6.20
CA GLY A 2 -44.95 14.59 -5.53
C GLY A 2 -43.92 14.35 -6.66
N LEU A 3 -42.91 15.22 -6.78
CA LEU A 3 -41.83 15.06 -7.76
C LEU A 3 -40.93 13.89 -7.34
N ARG A 4 -40.87 12.84 -8.17
CA ARG A 4 -39.89 11.75 -8.04
C ARG A 4 -38.57 12.20 -8.66
N THR A 5 -37.60 12.50 -7.82
CA THR A 5 -36.20 12.72 -8.24
C THR A 5 -35.56 11.35 -8.50
N ASN A 6 -35.21 11.07 -9.76
CA ASN A 6 -34.31 9.98 -10.11
C ASN A 6 -32.90 10.34 -9.59
N ARG A 7 -32.63 10.01 -8.33
CA ARG A 7 -31.27 10.03 -7.79
C ARG A 7 -30.45 9.00 -8.56
N GLY A 8 -29.54 9.48 -9.39
CA GLY A 8 -28.58 8.67 -10.12
C GLY A 8 -27.90 7.70 -9.16
N GLY A 9 -28.18 6.41 -9.35
CA GLY A 9 -27.49 5.34 -8.65
C GLY A 9 -25.99 5.48 -8.89
N ARG A 10 -25.20 5.41 -7.82
CA ARG A 10 -23.75 5.15 -7.91
C ARG A 10 -23.58 3.97 -8.86
N LYS A 11 -23.00 4.22 -10.04
CA LYS A 11 -22.55 3.14 -10.91
C LYS A 11 -21.66 2.24 -10.06
N ALA A 12 -22.01 0.96 -9.96
CA ALA A 12 -21.15 -0.04 -9.37
C ALA A 12 -19.77 0.10 -10.03
N ALA A 13 -18.71 0.20 -9.23
CA ALA A 13 -17.37 0.29 -9.76
C ALA A 13 -17.15 -0.91 -10.67
N ALA A 14 -16.70 -0.66 -11.90
CA ALA A 14 -16.32 -1.73 -12.83
C ALA A 14 -15.35 -2.69 -12.11
N PRO A 15 -15.46 -4.01 -12.32
CA PRO A 15 -14.56 -4.97 -11.70
C PRO A 15 -13.13 -4.55 -12.00
N LYS A 16 -12.34 -4.32 -10.94
CA LYS A 16 -10.92 -3.98 -11.09
C LYS A 16 -10.25 -5.17 -11.74
N ASP A 17 -9.78 -4.99 -12.97
CA ASP A 17 -8.87 -5.94 -13.60
C ASP A 17 -7.62 -6.04 -12.72
N GLU A 18 -7.51 -7.11 -11.94
CA GLU A 18 -6.40 -7.33 -11.00
C GLU A 18 -5.05 -7.44 -11.73
N ASN A 19 -5.09 -7.68 -13.05
CA ASN A 19 -3.93 -7.91 -13.90
C ASN A 19 -3.19 -6.63 -14.31
N VAL A 20 -3.69 -5.44 -13.96
CA VAL A 20 -3.04 -4.15 -14.29
C VAL A 20 -1.95 -3.78 -13.27
N ALA A 21 -1.99 -4.34 -12.05
CA ALA A 21 -1.06 -3.99 -10.99
C ALA A 21 0.15 -4.93 -10.96
N LEU A 22 1.36 -4.36 -10.90
CA LEU A 22 2.57 -5.13 -10.64
C LEU A 22 2.55 -5.67 -9.20
N LYS A 23 2.62 -7.00 -9.05
CA LYS A 23 2.66 -7.68 -7.74
C LYS A 23 4.10 -8.06 -7.37
N ILE A 24 4.71 -7.29 -6.48
CA ILE A 24 6.03 -7.59 -5.91
C ILE A 24 5.83 -8.42 -4.63
N LYS A 25 6.39 -9.64 -4.59
CA LYS A 25 6.34 -10.51 -3.41
C LYS A 25 7.71 -10.54 -2.75
N LEU A 26 7.81 -10.01 -1.54
CA LEU A 26 9.01 -10.08 -0.70
C LEU A 26 8.82 -11.20 0.31
N ARG A 27 9.70 -12.20 0.32
CA ARG A 27 9.62 -13.39 1.17
C ARG A 27 11.01 -13.83 1.61
N GLY A 28 11.11 -14.39 2.81
CA GLY A 28 12.30 -15.09 3.25
C GLY A 28 12.50 -16.37 2.46
N GLN A 29 13.72 -16.91 2.54
CA GLN A 29 14.04 -18.22 1.96
C GLN A 29 13.06 -19.28 2.51
N ASP A 30 12.62 -20.19 1.65
CA ASP A 30 11.67 -21.26 2.00
C ASP A 30 10.32 -20.77 2.58
N ASN A 31 9.94 -19.52 2.32
CA ASN A 31 8.75 -18.84 2.88
C ASN A 31 8.78 -18.64 4.40
N VAL A 32 9.96 -18.70 5.02
CA VAL A 32 10.13 -18.32 6.41
C VAL A 32 9.85 -16.81 6.57
N PRO A 33 9.22 -16.37 7.68
CA PRO A 33 9.08 -14.94 7.97
C PRO A 33 10.41 -14.22 7.94
N MET A 34 10.45 -13.06 7.26
CA MET A 34 11.63 -12.19 7.28
C MET A 34 11.69 -11.42 8.60
N THR A 35 12.90 -11.20 9.08
CA THR A 35 13.14 -10.18 10.10
C THR A 35 12.87 -8.78 9.55
N ILE A 36 12.67 -7.79 10.43
CA ILE A 36 12.46 -6.40 10.01
C ILE A 36 13.65 -5.84 9.21
N PRO A 37 14.93 -6.08 9.59
CA PRO A 37 16.06 -5.66 8.77
C PRO A 37 16.06 -6.27 7.37
N GLU A 38 15.77 -7.57 7.24
CA GLU A 38 15.70 -8.24 5.92
C GLU A 38 14.57 -7.67 5.07
N LEU A 39 13.39 -7.46 5.66
CA LEU A 39 12.28 -6.81 4.98
C LEU A 39 12.66 -5.40 4.49
N ARG A 40 13.41 -4.63 5.29
CA ARG A 40 13.90 -3.30 4.90
C ARG A 40 14.82 -3.40 3.68
N GLU A 41 15.80 -4.29 3.69
CA GLU A 41 16.70 -4.47 2.55
C GLU A 41 15.92 -4.93 1.30
N ALA A 42 15.00 -5.88 1.45
CA ALA A 42 14.16 -6.35 0.35
C ALA A 42 13.28 -5.24 -0.26
N LEU A 43 12.77 -4.31 0.55
CA LEU A 43 12.05 -3.13 0.07
C LEU A 43 12.96 -2.16 -0.70
N LEU A 44 14.21 -1.97 -0.25
CA LEU A 44 15.18 -1.14 -0.96
C LEU A 44 15.59 -1.76 -2.29
N GLU A 45 15.78 -3.07 -2.36
CA GLU A 45 16.04 -3.76 -3.63
C GLU A 45 14.84 -3.68 -4.57
N ALA A 46 13.61 -3.86 -4.07
CA ALA A 46 12.41 -3.65 -4.88
C ALA A 46 12.33 -2.22 -5.44
N ALA A 47 12.71 -1.21 -4.65
CA ALA A 47 12.77 0.17 -5.12
C ALA A 47 13.86 0.37 -6.20
N ARG A 48 15.01 -0.29 -6.08
CA ARG A 48 16.06 -0.27 -7.12
C ARG A 48 15.59 -0.92 -8.41
N GLU A 49 14.91 -2.05 -8.33
CA GLU A 49 14.31 -2.71 -9.51
C GLU A 49 13.29 -1.80 -10.21
N LEU A 50 12.54 -0.99 -9.46
CA LEU A 50 11.58 -0.05 -10.05
C LEU A 50 12.25 1.09 -10.83
N LYS A 51 13.54 1.36 -10.59
CA LYS A 51 14.30 2.43 -11.27
C LYS A 51 14.31 2.27 -12.79
N GLN A 52 14.28 1.03 -13.29
CA GLN A 52 14.27 0.77 -14.74
C GLN A 52 13.02 1.32 -15.46
N TYR A 53 11.96 1.64 -14.71
CA TYR A 53 10.69 2.16 -15.24
C TYR A 53 10.56 3.69 -15.08
N GLU A 54 11.59 4.38 -14.55
CA GLU A 54 11.54 5.79 -14.17
C GLU A 54 11.26 6.75 -15.35
N THR A 55 11.76 6.42 -16.55
CA THR A 55 11.66 7.31 -17.71
C THR A 55 10.27 7.33 -18.34
N ASP A 56 9.62 6.16 -18.44
CA ASP A 56 8.42 5.98 -19.25
C ASP A 56 7.13 5.89 -18.43
N TYR A 57 7.22 5.66 -17.12
CA TYR A 57 6.07 5.34 -16.27
C TYR A 57 5.94 6.25 -15.06
N ARG A 58 4.69 6.42 -14.59
CA ARG A 58 4.36 7.13 -13.34
C ARG A 58 3.49 6.26 -12.45
N ALA A 59 3.83 6.18 -11.16
CA ALA A 59 2.98 5.51 -10.18
C ALA A 59 1.77 6.38 -9.83
N LYS A 60 0.55 5.83 -9.98
CA LYS A 60 -0.68 6.50 -9.53
C LYS A 60 -0.86 6.40 -8.01
N PHE A 61 -0.54 5.25 -7.44
CA PHE A 61 -0.49 4.95 -6.00
C PHE A 61 0.27 3.63 -5.81
N ALA A 62 0.74 3.37 -4.60
CA ALA A 62 1.28 2.08 -4.19
C ALA A 62 0.72 1.72 -2.81
N THR A 63 0.46 0.43 -2.58
CA THR A 63 -0.01 -0.09 -1.30
C THR A 63 0.84 -1.28 -0.93
N ILE A 64 1.37 -1.28 0.30
CA ILE A 64 2.16 -2.39 0.83
C ILE A 64 1.31 -3.08 1.89
N TYR A 65 0.89 -4.32 1.60
CA TYR A 65 0.22 -5.16 2.59
C TYR A 65 1.26 -5.87 3.43
N LEU A 66 1.41 -5.45 4.68
CA LEU A 66 2.34 -6.05 5.64
C LEU A 66 1.60 -7.01 6.56
N THR A 67 2.10 -8.24 6.64
CA THR A 67 1.69 -9.22 7.66
C THR A 67 2.89 -9.45 8.56
N LEU A 68 2.79 -9.02 9.81
CA LEU A 68 3.82 -9.25 10.82
C LEU A 68 3.40 -10.39 11.73
N VAL A 69 4.38 -11.19 12.15
CA VAL A 69 4.20 -12.26 13.13
C VAL A 69 5.12 -12.02 14.32
N ASN A 70 4.71 -12.48 15.52
CA ASN A 70 5.57 -12.50 16.70
C ASN A 70 6.53 -13.70 16.67
N GLU A 71 7.31 -13.87 17.74
CA GLU A 71 8.26 -14.97 17.93
C GLU A 71 7.59 -16.36 17.88
N ASN A 72 6.29 -16.43 18.17
CA ASN A 72 5.49 -17.66 18.12
C ASN A 72 4.82 -17.89 16.75
N GLY A 73 5.04 -16.99 15.78
CA GLY A 73 4.41 -17.04 14.46
C GLY A 73 2.97 -16.51 14.42
N GLU A 74 2.48 -15.89 15.50
CA GLU A 74 1.13 -15.36 15.57
C GLU A 74 1.04 -13.97 14.92
N PRO A 75 -0.01 -13.68 14.13
CA PRO A 75 -0.18 -12.37 13.50
C PRO A 75 -0.29 -11.23 14.52
N VAL A 76 0.47 -10.15 14.30
CA VAL A 76 0.46 -8.97 15.16
C VAL A 76 -0.11 -7.77 14.41
N ARG A 77 -0.89 -6.95 15.13
CA ARG A 77 -1.35 -5.63 14.64
C ARG A 77 -0.44 -4.53 15.18
N ILE A 78 -0.09 -3.58 14.33
CA ILE A 78 0.81 -2.47 14.69
C ILE A 78 0.04 -1.33 15.39
N ASN A 79 -1.20 -1.09 14.98
CA ASN A 79 -2.08 -0.09 15.58
C ASN A 79 -3.55 -0.55 15.50
N GLN A 80 -4.49 0.28 15.95
CA GLN A 80 -5.91 -0.07 16.01
C GLN A 80 -6.52 -0.38 14.63
N SER A 81 -6.15 0.37 13.60
CA SER A 81 -6.62 0.16 12.21
C SER A 81 -5.78 -0.86 11.44
N ASN A 82 -4.62 -1.24 11.99
CA ASN A 82 -3.53 -1.94 11.32
C ASN A 82 -3.17 -1.32 9.94
N GLU A 83 -3.29 0.00 9.83
CA GLU A 83 -3.05 0.76 8.61
C GLU A 83 -2.06 1.90 8.90
N LEU A 84 -1.09 2.08 8.01
CA LEU A 84 -0.12 3.17 8.08
C LEU A 84 -0.09 3.88 6.73
N THR A 85 -0.38 5.18 6.74
CA THR A 85 -0.32 6.02 5.53
C THR A 85 0.96 6.85 5.58
N ILE A 86 1.83 6.65 4.59
CA ILE A 86 3.06 7.40 4.41
C ILE A 86 2.91 8.24 3.15
N PHE A 87 2.98 9.57 3.28
CA PHE A 87 2.95 10.48 2.15
C PHE A 87 4.38 10.74 1.65
N SER A 88 4.58 10.73 0.33
CA SER A 88 5.89 10.96 -0.31
C SER A 88 6.39 12.40 -0.18
N TYR A 89 5.48 13.33 0.09
CA TYR A 89 5.77 14.75 0.28
C TYR A 89 5.23 15.18 1.64
N ARG A 90 6.13 15.55 2.57
CA ARG A 90 5.74 16.41 3.69
C ARG A 90 5.51 17.79 3.11
N SER A 91 4.29 18.30 3.17
CA SER A 91 4.10 19.72 2.90
C SER A 91 4.70 20.51 4.07
N ALA A 92 5.26 21.69 3.82
CA ALA A 92 5.71 22.58 4.89
C ALA A 92 4.60 22.92 5.91
N ALA A 93 3.32 22.70 5.57
CA ALA A 93 2.19 22.84 6.48
C ALA A 93 2.08 21.68 7.49
N ASP A 94 2.56 20.47 7.16
CA ASP A 94 2.57 19.33 8.07
C ASP A 94 3.61 19.48 9.19
N ASP A 95 4.69 20.23 8.95
CA ASP A 95 5.72 20.56 9.96
C ASP A 95 5.28 21.69 10.92
N LEU A 96 4.27 22.48 10.56
CA LEU A 96 3.77 23.61 11.38
C LEU A 96 2.60 23.25 12.32
N GLY A 97 2.16 21.99 12.35
CA GLY A 97 1.16 21.52 13.32
C GLY A 97 -0.21 22.22 13.25
N ILE A 98 -0.58 22.79 12.10
CA ILE A 98 -1.91 23.38 11.91
C ILE A 98 -2.86 22.25 11.49
N LYS A 99 -3.52 21.65 12.49
CA LYS A 99 -4.78 20.90 12.32
C LYS A 99 -5.93 21.72 12.86
#